data_AF-A0A1W2DGC9-F1
#
_entry.id   AF-A0A1W2DGC9-F1
#
_cell.length_a   1.000
_cell.length_b   1.000
_cell.length_c   1.000
_cell.angle_alpha   90.00
_cell.angle_beta   90.00
_cell.angle_gamma   90.00
#
_symmetry.space_group_name_H-M   'P 1'
#
loop_
_entity.id
_entity.type
_entity.pdbx_description
1 polymer ?
#
loop_
_entity_poly.entity_id
_entity_poly.type
_entity_poly.pdbx_seq_one_letter_code
_entity_poly.pdbx_strand_id
1 'polypeptide(L)'
;MFNRRKFIKTSVASASLLAIDKKTIAAFAPAMVHTGAKPIVISTWDFGIAANQAAWKVLSSGGRALDAVEKGVHVPEADPKNQSVGYGGLPDRDGRVTLDACIMDEFGNCGSVAGLEHIMHPISVARLVMDKTPHVMLVGDGALQFALENGFKKQNLLTKESEKAWKEWLKTAKYEPVMNIENKLYDKAAPTRLPGNQYNHDTIGMLALDAKGNLSGACTTSGMAYKLHGRVGDSPIIGAGLYVDNEIGGATSTGVGEEVIRNVGSFLVVELMRQGYPPEEACKEAVMRIIRKKPETAKKIQVGFLALNKKGEYGAYAIQQGFSYAVCTEQKNDLLVPGKSHY
;
A
#
# COMPACT_ATOMS: atom_id res chain seq x y z
N MET A 1 52.67 -5.87 -49.03
CA MET A 1 53.85 -6.36 -48.27
C MET A 1 54.19 -5.32 -47.20
N PHE A 2 53.73 -5.52 -45.97
CA PHE A 2 54.16 -4.80 -44.77
C PHE A 2 54.15 -5.77 -43.59
N ASN A 3 55.12 -5.60 -42.69
CA ASN A 3 55.96 -6.66 -42.16
C ASN A 3 55.61 -7.01 -40.69
N ARG A 4 55.53 -8.31 -40.36
CA ARG A 4 55.11 -8.92 -39.07
C ARG A 4 56.07 -8.69 -37.88
N ARG A 5 56.97 -7.70 -37.91
CA ARG A 5 58.07 -7.55 -36.93
C ARG A 5 58.03 -6.31 -36.02
N LYS A 6 56.88 -5.65 -35.87
CA LYS A 6 56.77 -4.45 -35.02
C LYS A 6 55.72 -4.50 -33.89
N PHE A 7 55.20 -5.68 -33.55
CA PHE A 7 54.24 -5.81 -32.44
C PHE A 7 54.83 -6.45 -31.16
N ILE A 8 56.12 -6.77 -31.16
CA ILE A 8 56.81 -7.32 -29.98
C ILE A 8 58.02 -6.43 -29.69
N LYS A 9 57.79 -5.29 -29.01
CA LYS A 9 58.82 -4.51 -28.29
C LYS A 9 58.17 -3.33 -27.56
N THR A 10 57.39 -3.63 -26.52
CA THR A 10 57.14 -2.71 -25.39
C THR A 10 56.64 -3.52 -24.19
N SER A 11 57.50 -4.39 -23.70
CA SER A 11 57.46 -4.86 -22.32
C SER A 11 58.84 -4.57 -21.74
N VAL A 12 58.90 -3.80 -20.64
CA VAL A 12 59.65 -4.12 -19.41
C VAL A 12 59.56 -2.92 -18.44
N ALA A 13 59.13 -3.27 -17.22
CA ALA A 13 59.42 -2.68 -15.91
C ALA A 13 58.81 -1.32 -15.55
N SER A 14 57.67 -1.39 -14.86
CA SER A 14 57.50 -0.66 -13.59
C SER A 14 56.85 -1.61 -12.60
N ALA A 15 57.69 -2.30 -11.82
CA ALA A 15 57.26 -3.10 -10.69
C ALA A 15 56.87 -2.15 -9.56
N SER A 16 55.58 -1.88 -9.44
CA SER A 16 55.00 -1.26 -8.24
C SER A 16 54.20 -2.34 -7.53
N LEU A 17 54.80 -2.89 -6.47
CA LEU A 17 54.12 -3.68 -5.46
C LEU A 17 52.95 -2.87 -4.90
N LEU A 18 51.74 -3.12 -5.39
CA LEU A 18 50.53 -2.87 -4.62
C LEU A 18 49.97 -4.24 -4.26
N ALA A 19 50.23 -4.62 -3.01
CA ALA A 19 49.54 -5.69 -2.33
C ALA A 19 48.03 -5.40 -2.42
N ILE A 20 47.35 -6.06 -3.35
CA ILE A 20 45.89 -6.11 -3.35
C ILE A 20 45.53 -7.02 -2.19
N ASP A 21 45.19 -6.36 -1.09
CA ASP A 21 44.67 -6.97 0.11
C ASP A 21 43.48 -7.87 -0.28
N LYS A 22 43.49 -9.13 0.15
CA LYS A 22 42.47 -10.16 -0.18
C LYS A 22 41.09 -9.88 0.45
N LYS A 23 40.76 -8.63 0.75
CA LYS A 23 39.61 -8.22 1.57
C LYS A 23 38.57 -7.34 0.87
N THR A 24 38.62 -7.18 -0.44
CA THR A 24 37.62 -6.36 -1.16
C THR A 24 37.08 -6.99 -2.43
N ILE A 25 36.91 -8.32 -2.42
CA ILE A 25 35.76 -8.92 -3.13
C ILE A 25 34.66 -8.99 -2.08
N ALA A 26 33.98 -7.86 -1.87
CA ALA A 26 32.70 -7.89 -1.18
C ALA A 26 31.78 -8.75 -2.04
N ALA A 27 31.63 -10.01 -1.63
CA ALA A 27 30.60 -10.88 -2.13
C ALA A 27 29.27 -10.11 -1.97
N PHE A 28 28.67 -9.70 -3.09
CA PHE A 28 27.23 -9.60 -3.13
C PHE A 28 26.73 -11.02 -2.85
N ALA A 29 26.53 -11.33 -1.57
CA ALA A 29 25.72 -12.46 -1.20
C ALA A 29 24.40 -12.25 -1.93
N PRO A 30 23.94 -13.19 -2.76
CA PRO A 30 22.59 -13.10 -3.27
C PRO A 30 21.71 -13.02 -2.04
N ALA A 31 21.00 -11.90 -1.87
CA ALA A 31 19.88 -11.86 -0.95
C ALA A 31 19.06 -13.11 -1.22
N MET A 32 18.66 -13.86 -0.19
CA MET A 32 17.82 -15.05 -0.35
C MET A 32 16.62 -14.66 -1.22
N VAL A 33 16.69 -15.02 -2.50
CA VAL A 33 15.59 -14.88 -3.43
C VAL A 33 14.58 -15.91 -2.98
N HIS A 34 13.63 -15.49 -2.15
CA HIS A 34 12.41 -16.28 -1.94
C HIS A 34 11.74 -16.33 -3.30
N THR A 35 11.90 -17.44 -4.02
CA THR A 35 11.07 -17.70 -5.19
C THR A 35 9.64 -17.72 -4.70
N GLY A 36 8.89 -16.67 -4.99
CA GLY A 36 7.56 -16.49 -4.44
C GLY A 36 6.61 -17.50 -5.05
N ALA A 37 6.08 -18.40 -4.23
CA ALA A 37 5.02 -19.29 -4.67
C ALA A 37 3.78 -18.45 -5.04
N LYS A 38 3.20 -18.72 -6.22
CA LYS A 38 1.88 -18.23 -6.61
C LYS A 38 0.85 -19.36 -6.46
N PRO A 39 -0.41 -19.07 -6.11
CA PRO A 39 -0.94 -17.74 -5.80
C PRO A 39 -0.43 -17.19 -4.45
N ILE A 40 -0.41 -15.87 -4.34
CA ILE A 40 -0.04 -15.13 -3.12
C ILE A 40 -0.88 -13.86 -3.03
N VAL A 41 -1.27 -13.50 -1.80
CA VAL A 41 -1.88 -12.20 -1.49
C VAL A 41 -1.16 -11.57 -0.30
N ILE A 42 -0.91 -10.27 -0.39
CA ILE A 42 -0.31 -9.47 0.66
C ILE A 42 -1.16 -8.23 0.90
N SER A 43 -1.19 -7.76 2.14
CA SER A 43 -1.94 -6.56 2.50
C SER A 43 -1.29 -5.79 3.63
N THR A 44 -1.55 -4.50 3.69
CA THR A 44 -1.07 -3.66 4.81
C THR A 44 -1.73 -4.07 6.13
N TRP A 45 -0.94 -3.98 7.20
CA TRP A 45 -1.36 -4.15 8.59
C TRP A 45 -1.87 -5.56 8.95
N ASP A 46 -2.22 -5.73 10.21
CA ASP A 46 -2.59 -7.03 10.79
C ASP A 46 -4.06 -7.40 10.59
N PHE A 47 -4.98 -6.42 10.50
CA PHE A 47 -6.34 -6.68 9.99
C PHE A 47 -6.30 -7.24 8.55
N GLY A 48 -5.16 -7.06 7.87
CA GLY A 48 -4.81 -7.71 6.62
C GLY A 48 -4.85 -9.24 6.68
N ILE A 49 -4.68 -9.88 7.85
CA ILE A 49 -4.80 -11.34 7.99
C ILE A 49 -6.21 -11.80 7.61
N ALA A 50 -7.25 -11.20 8.20
CA ALA A 50 -8.64 -11.55 7.91
C ALA A 50 -9.01 -11.20 6.46
N ALA A 51 -8.51 -10.07 5.96
CA ALA A 51 -8.70 -9.65 4.57
C ALA A 51 -8.06 -10.66 3.58
N ASN A 52 -6.82 -11.07 3.85
CA ASN A 52 -6.10 -12.06 3.05
C ASN A 52 -6.79 -13.42 3.07
N GLN A 53 -7.35 -13.85 4.20
CA GLN A 53 -8.12 -15.10 4.27
C GLN A 53 -9.39 -15.06 3.40
N ALA A 54 -10.04 -13.89 3.27
CA ALA A 54 -11.16 -13.72 2.36
C ALA A 54 -10.71 -13.74 0.88
N ALA A 55 -9.62 -13.04 0.56
CA ALA A 55 -9.01 -13.07 -0.78
C ALA A 55 -8.55 -14.49 -1.15
N TRP A 56 -8.01 -15.24 -0.20
CA TRP A 56 -7.50 -16.60 -0.42
C TRP A 56 -8.57 -17.58 -0.85
N LYS A 57 -9.83 -17.42 -0.41
CA LYS A 57 -10.97 -18.25 -0.87
C LYS A 57 -11.15 -18.15 -2.40
N VAL A 58 -10.86 -16.99 -2.97
CA VAL A 58 -10.89 -16.76 -4.43
C VAL A 58 -9.63 -17.35 -5.08
N LEU A 59 -8.45 -17.06 -4.53
CA LEU A 59 -7.18 -17.49 -5.13
C LEU A 59 -6.98 -19.01 -5.12
N SER A 60 -7.31 -19.67 -4.00
CA SER A 60 -7.21 -21.12 -3.83
C SER A 60 -8.18 -21.92 -4.71
N SER A 61 -9.24 -21.30 -5.19
CA SER A 61 -10.15 -21.88 -6.19
C SER A 61 -9.75 -21.55 -7.64
N GLY A 62 -8.60 -20.92 -7.86
CA GLY A 62 -8.11 -20.54 -9.18
C GLY A 62 -8.78 -19.28 -9.77
N GLY A 63 -9.46 -18.49 -8.93
CA GLY A 63 -10.07 -17.22 -9.30
C GLY A 63 -9.05 -16.13 -9.65
N ARG A 64 -9.53 -15.03 -10.24
CA ARG A 64 -8.70 -13.92 -10.71
C ARG A 64 -8.18 -13.08 -9.53
N ALA A 65 -6.96 -12.56 -9.65
CA ALA A 65 -6.38 -11.64 -8.66
C ALA A 65 -7.31 -10.45 -8.35
N LEU A 66 -7.96 -9.87 -9.37
CA LEU A 66 -8.87 -8.73 -9.19
C LEU A 66 -10.07 -9.05 -8.28
N ASP A 67 -10.66 -10.25 -8.44
CA ASP A 67 -11.78 -10.69 -7.61
C ASP A 67 -11.32 -10.95 -6.17
N ALA A 68 -10.11 -11.47 -6.02
CA ALA A 68 -9.51 -11.73 -4.72
C ALA A 68 -9.25 -10.45 -3.93
N VAL A 69 -8.64 -9.43 -4.55
CA VAL A 69 -8.33 -8.17 -3.86
C VAL A 69 -9.59 -7.40 -3.49
N GLU A 70 -10.60 -7.36 -4.36
CA GLU A 70 -11.91 -6.77 -4.03
C GLU A 70 -12.54 -7.49 -2.83
N LYS A 71 -12.60 -8.83 -2.87
CA LYS A 71 -13.22 -9.60 -1.81
C LYS A 71 -12.46 -9.51 -0.48
N GLY A 72 -11.15 -9.38 -0.54
CA GLY A 72 -10.30 -9.21 0.62
C GLY A 72 -10.57 -7.90 1.34
N VAL A 73 -10.55 -6.77 0.61
CA VAL A 73 -10.74 -5.46 1.24
C VAL A 73 -12.20 -5.18 1.67
N HIS A 74 -13.18 -5.94 1.19
CA HIS A 74 -14.54 -5.92 1.76
C HIS A 74 -14.57 -6.22 3.26
N VAL A 75 -13.63 -7.02 3.76
CA VAL A 75 -13.58 -7.41 5.18
C VAL A 75 -13.43 -6.18 6.09
N PRO A 76 -12.37 -5.37 5.98
CA PRO A 76 -12.24 -4.16 6.79
C PRO A 76 -13.26 -3.08 6.40
N GLU A 77 -13.71 -2.98 5.13
CA GLU A 77 -14.76 -2.02 4.77
C GLU A 77 -16.10 -2.24 5.49
N ALA A 78 -16.38 -3.49 5.90
CA ALA A 78 -17.60 -3.86 6.61
C ALA A 78 -17.41 -4.03 8.13
N ASP A 79 -16.20 -3.87 8.67
CA ASP A 79 -15.92 -4.06 10.09
C ASP A 79 -16.10 -2.75 10.88
N PRO A 80 -17.20 -2.56 11.64
CA PRO A 80 -17.43 -1.33 12.41
C PRO A 80 -16.39 -1.07 13.50
N LYS A 81 -15.56 -2.06 13.85
CA LYS A 81 -14.47 -1.88 14.83
C LYS A 81 -13.22 -1.27 14.20
N ASN A 82 -13.11 -1.33 12.86
CA ASN A 82 -12.08 -0.67 12.09
C ASN A 82 -12.55 0.77 11.78
N GLN A 83 -11.98 1.75 12.49
CA GLN A 83 -12.41 3.15 12.36
C GLN A 83 -11.65 3.94 11.29
N SER A 84 -10.95 3.25 10.39
CA SER A 84 -10.13 3.87 9.35
C SER A 84 -10.43 3.35 7.93
N VAL A 85 -11.30 2.35 7.80
CA VAL A 85 -11.72 1.80 6.51
C VAL A 85 -13.23 1.60 6.50
N GLY A 86 -13.92 2.19 5.51
CA GLY A 86 -15.33 1.91 5.26
C GLY A 86 -16.28 2.24 6.42
N TYR A 87 -17.16 1.28 6.75
CA TYR A 87 -18.19 1.41 7.78
C TYR A 87 -17.58 1.53 9.18
N GLY A 88 -17.94 2.60 9.89
CA GLY A 88 -17.31 2.93 11.18
C GLY A 88 -16.10 3.85 11.06
N GLY A 89 -15.67 4.21 9.83
CA GLY A 89 -14.63 5.21 9.60
C GLY A 89 -14.84 6.52 10.37
N LEU A 90 -13.76 7.10 10.90
CA LEU A 90 -13.82 8.42 11.54
C LEU A 90 -14.22 9.48 10.49
N PRO A 91 -15.18 10.36 10.81
CA PRO A 91 -15.67 11.32 9.85
C PRO A 91 -14.65 12.44 9.58
N ASP A 92 -14.94 13.25 8.57
CA ASP A 92 -14.35 14.58 8.44
C ASP A 92 -14.77 15.49 9.62
N ARG A 93 -14.20 16.69 9.69
CA ARG A 93 -14.48 17.63 10.79
C ARG A 93 -15.95 18.04 10.90
N ASP A 94 -16.73 17.88 9.84
CA ASP A 94 -18.14 18.26 9.74
C ASP A 94 -19.07 17.05 10.03
N GLY A 95 -18.52 15.91 10.44
CA GLY A 95 -19.28 14.72 10.84
C GLY A 95 -19.67 13.81 9.68
N ARG A 96 -19.07 13.99 8.49
CA ARG A 96 -19.36 13.19 7.30
C ARG A 96 -18.32 12.08 7.11
N VAL A 97 -18.80 10.85 6.98
CA VAL A 97 -17.93 9.71 6.62
C VAL A 97 -17.79 9.67 5.10
N THR A 98 -16.65 10.16 4.62
CA THR A 98 -16.29 10.21 3.19
C THR A 98 -15.20 9.20 2.90
N LEU A 99 -15.44 8.30 1.97
CA LEU A 99 -14.56 7.17 1.66
C LEU A 99 -13.85 7.34 0.33
N ASP A 100 -12.63 6.83 0.26
CA ASP A 100 -11.77 6.87 -0.91
C ASP A 100 -11.31 5.43 -1.25
N ALA A 101 -11.40 5.03 -2.53
CA ALA A 101 -10.91 3.73 -2.97
C ALA A 101 -10.47 3.73 -4.44
N CYS A 102 -9.47 2.91 -4.78
CA CYS A 102 -9.16 2.58 -6.18
C CYS A 102 -8.77 1.10 -6.34
N ILE A 103 -8.94 0.61 -7.56
CA ILE A 103 -8.63 -0.77 -7.95
C ILE A 103 -7.93 -0.78 -9.31
N MET A 104 -7.02 -1.73 -9.53
CA MET A 104 -6.29 -1.87 -10.79
C MET A 104 -6.06 -3.34 -11.13
N ASP A 105 -6.31 -3.72 -12.38
CA ASP A 105 -6.21 -5.10 -12.87
C ASP A 105 -4.90 -5.40 -13.61
N GLU A 106 -4.80 -6.62 -14.14
CA GLU A 106 -3.60 -7.11 -14.82
C GLU A 106 -3.35 -6.53 -16.22
N PHE A 107 -4.31 -5.81 -16.78
CA PHE A 107 -4.22 -5.18 -18.11
C PHE A 107 -4.00 -3.67 -18.02
N GLY A 108 -3.93 -3.13 -16.80
CA GLY A 108 -3.84 -1.69 -16.55
C GLY A 108 -5.20 -0.99 -16.56
N ASN A 109 -6.32 -1.73 -16.58
CA ASN A 109 -7.62 -1.13 -16.33
C ASN A 109 -7.68 -0.70 -14.86
N CYS A 110 -8.26 0.47 -14.61
CA CYS A 110 -8.39 0.98 -13.27
C CYS A 110 -9.68 1.77 -13.07
N GLY A 111 -10.10 1.85 -11.81
CA GLY A 111 -11.25 2.64 -11.41
C GLY A 111 -11.07 3.16 -10.00
N SER A 112 -11.73 4.27 -9.71
CA SER A 112 -11.54 5.03 -8.49
C SER A 112 -12.78 5.80 -8.09
N VAL A 113 -12.98 5.92 -6.78
CA VAL A 113 -13.92 6.85 -6.16
C VAL A 113 -13.23 7.62 -5.04
N ALA A 114 -13.53 8.92 -4.90
CA ALA A 114 -13.07 9.72 -3.77
C ALA A 114 -14.18 10.61 -3.19
N GLY A 115 -14.13 10.83 -1.88
CA GLY A 115 -15.16 11.60 -1.18
C GLY A 115 -16.54 10.96 -1.23
N LEU A 116 -16.63 9.63 -1.38
CA LEU A 116 -17.90 8.91 -1.51
C LEU A 116 -18.57 8.75 -0.14
N GLU A 117 -19.78 9.26 0.01
CA GLU A 117 -20.60 9.06 1.20
C GLU A 117 -21.58 7.89 1.02
N HIS A 118 -22.05 7.34 2.15
CA HIS A 118 -23.19 6.41 2.24
C HIS A 118 -23.06 5.02 1.60
N ILE A 119 -21.94 4.68 0.96
CA ILE A 119 -21.73 3.37 0.35
C ILE A 119 -20.69 2.58 1.15
N MET A 120 -21.09 1.44 1.72
CA MET A 120 -20.23 0.61 2.57
C MET A 120 -18.97 0.10 1.85
N HIS A 121 -19.11 -0.28 0.58
CA HIS A 121 -18.03 -0.87 -0.22
C HIS A 121 -17.60 0.07 -1.36
N PRO A 122 -16.82 1.13 -1.07
CA PRO A 122 -16.33 2.05 -2.11
C PRO A 122 -15.45 1.33 -3.14
N ILE A 123 -14.71 0.28 -2.78
CA ILE A 123 -13.89 -0.48 -3.73
C ILE A 123 -14.73 -1.10 -4.86
N SER A 124 -15.94 -1.57 -4.57
CA SER A 124 -16.83 -2.15 -5.58
C SER A 124 -17.42 -1.07 -6.49
N VAL A 125 -17.61 0.15 -5.97
CA VAL A 125 -17.97 1.29 -6.83
C VAL A 125 -16.79 1.68 -7.72
N ALA A 126 -15.57 1.69 -7.19
CA ALA A 126 -14.35 1.90 -7.99
C ALA A 126 -14.22 0.84 -9.11
N ARG A 127 -14.47 -0.44 -8.80
CA ARG A 127 -14.53 -1.50 -9.82
C ARG A 127 -15.62 -1.26 -10.86
N LEU A 128 -16.81 -0.78 -10.46
CA LEU A 128 -17.85 -0.42 -11.41
C LEU A 128 -17.47 0.77 -12.30
N VAL A 129 -16.75 1.76 -11.78
CA VAL A 129 -16.23 2.87 -12.57
C VAL A 129 -15.34 2.33 -13.69
N MET A 130 -14.42 1.42 -13.35
CA MET A 130 -13.55 0.71 -14.30
C MET A 130 -14.34 -0.10 -15.33
N ASP A 131 -15.28 -0.93 -14.88
CA ASP A 131 -15.94 -1.93 -15.74
C ASP A 131 -17.07 -1.33 -16.61
N LYS A 132 -17.72 -0.24 -16.19
CA LYS A 132 -18.96 0.25 -16.81
C LYS A 132 -18.91 1.67 -17.35
N THR A 133 -17.77 2.37 -17.24
CA THR A 133 -17.66 3.75 -17.71
C THR A 133 -16.39 3.94 -18.55
N PRO A 134 -16.34 4.96 -19.43
CA PRO A 134 -15.10 5.34 -20.09
C PRO A 134 -14.18 6.18 -19.18
N HIS A 135 -14.52 6.34 -17.89
CA HIS A 135 -13.78 7.13 -16.92
C HIS A 135 -13.06 6.22 -15.92
N VAL A 136 -12.03 6.75 -15.28
CA VAL A 136 -11.24 6.02 -14.27
C VAL A 136 -11.44 6.54 -12.86
N MET A 137 -12.11 7.68 -12.68
CA MET A 137 -12.32 8.28 -11.35
C MET A 137 -13.61 9.11 -11.31
N LEU A 138 -14.44 8.86 -10.31
CA LEU A 138 -15.60 9.69 -9.95
C LEU A 138 -15.46 10.20 -8.53
N VAL A 139 -16.06 11.35 -8.21
CA VAL A 139 -15.93 11.94 -6.86
C VAL A 139 -17.27 12.45 -6.31
N GLY A 140 -17.38 12.49 -4.98
CA GLY A 140 -18.49 13.11 -4.25
C GLY A 140 -19.87 12.61 -4.69
N ASP A 141 -20.79 13.56 -4.89
CA ASP A 141 -22.19 13.29 -5.27
C ASP A 141 -22.30 12.52 -6.60
N GLY A 142 -21.40 12.77 -7.56
CA GLY A 142 -21.40 12.06 -8.84
C GLY A 142 -21.04 10.58 -8.67
N ALA A 143 -20.09 10.26 -7.79
CA ALA A 143 -19.77 8.87 -7.46
C ALA A 143 -20.94 8.18 -6.74
N LEU A 144 -21.61 8.89 -5.83
CA LEU A 144 -22.79 8.38 -5.13
C LEU A 144 -23.96 8.12 -6.09
N GLN A 145 -24.27 9.08 -6.96
CA GLN A 145 -25.31 8.93 -7.97
C GLN A 145 -25.06 7.68 -8.82
N PHE A 146 -23.84 7.56 -9.36
CA PHE A 146 -23.43 6.41 -10.17
C PHE A 146 -23.56 5.08 -9.41
N ALA A 147 -23.18 5.05 -8.13
CA ALA A 147 -23.35 3.86 -7.30
C ALA A 147 -24.83 3.46 -7.15
N LEU A 148 -25.72 4.43 -6.91
CA LEU A 148 -27.16 4.17 -6.75
C LEU A 148 -27.82 3.68 -8.05
N GLU A 149 -27.45 4.29 -9.18
CA GLU A 149 -27.90 3.86 -10.52
C GLU A 149 -27.47 2.41 -10.83
N ASN A 150 -26.36 1.97 -10.23
CA ASN A 150 -25.86 0.60 -10.33
C ASN A 150 -26.31 -0.33 -9.19
N GLY A 151 -27.32 0.06 -8.42
CA GLY A 151 -28.00 -0.81 -7.46
C GLY A 151 -27.45 -0.79 -6.03
N PHE A 152 -26.41 0.01 -5.75
CA PHE A 152 -25.97 0.23 -4.37
C PHE A 152 -27.06 0.94 -3.56
N LYS A 153 -27.01 0.80 -2.24
CA LYS A 153 -27.97 1.42 -1.31
C LYS A 153 -27.25 2.36 -0.38
N LYS A 154 -27.84 3.54 -0.14
CA LYS A 154 -27.38 4.45 0.90
C LYS A 154 -27.49 3.78 2.25
N GLN A 155 -26.42 3.88 3.04
CA GLN A 155 -26.33 3.41 4.42
C GLN A 155 -25.75 4.52 5.28
N ASN A 156 -26.11 4.53 6.57
CA ASN A 156 -25.41 5.40 7.51
C ASN A 156 -24.10 4.75 7.91
N LEU A 157 -22.99 5.37 7.53
CA LEU A 157 -21.65 4.84 7.81
C LEU A 157 -21.08 5.31 9.15
N LEU A 158 -21.68 6.35 9.75
CA LEU A 158 -21.27 6.90 11.03
C LEU A 158 -21.87 6.08 12.17
N THR A 159 -21.04 5.25 12.80
CA THR A 159 -21.40 4.48 13.99
C THR A 159 -21.52 5.38 15.21
N LYS A 160 -22.18 4.89 16.27
CA LYS A 160 -22.32 5.64 17.54
C LYS A 160 -20.95 5.91 18.17
N GLU A 161 -20.03 4.96 18.03
CA GLU A 161 -18.67 5.02 18.53
C GLU A 161 -17.88 6.13 17.81
N SER A 162 -17.94 6.19 16.48
CA SER A 162 -17.26 7.23 15.68
C SER A 162 -17.91 8.60 15.84
N GLU A 163 -19.24 8.67 15.98
CA GLU A 163 -19.94 9.92 16.33
C GLU A 163 -19.51 10.45 17.70
N LYS A 164 -19.38 9.56 18.69
CA LYS A 164 -18.90 9.93 20.04
C LYS A 164 -17.46 10.45 19.99
N ALA A 165 -16.57 9.78 19.25
CA ALA A 165 -15.18 10.21 19.08
C ALA A 165 -15.09 11.60 18.40
N TRP A 166 -15.88 11.81 17.35
CA TRP A 166 -15.97 13.11 16.66
C TRP A 166 -16.48 14.23 17.59
N LYS A 167 -17.55 13.99 18.34
CA LYS A 167 -18.07 14.97 19.32
C LYS A 167 -17.06 15.29 20.42
N GLU A 168 -16.23 14.32 20.82
CA GLU A 168 -15.13 14.58 21.76
C GLU A 168 -14.06 15.47 21.13
N TRP A 169 -13.66 15.19 19.89
CA TRP A 169 -12.69 15.99 19.16
C TRP A 169 -13.14 17.45 18.98
N LEU A 170 -14.44 17.68 18.67
CA LEU A 170 -15.03 19.01 18.50
C LEU A 170 -14.86 19.94 19.71
N LYS A 171 -14.67 19.39 20.93
CA LYS A 171 -14.42 20.21 22.12
C LYS A 171 -13.14 21.04 22.01
N THR A 172 -12.16 20.54 21.25
CA THR A 172 -10.90 21.27 20.98
C THR A 172 -10.83 21.78 19.55
N ALA A 173 -11.41 21.02 18.59
CA ALA A 173 -11.39 21.29 17.15
C ALA A 173 -9.98 21.61 16.59
N LYS A 174 -8.93 21.13 17.27
CA LYS A 174 -7.55 21.29 16.82
C LYS A 174 -7.22 20.16 15.86
N TYR A 175 -7.10 20.50 14.59
CA TYR A 175 -6.62 19.57 13.57
C TYR A 175 -5.09 19.57 13.57
N GLU A 176 -4.50 18.58 14.23
CA GLU A 176 -3.07 18.30 14.16
C GLU A 176 -2.92 16.82 13.75
N PRO A 177 -2.40 16.54 12.55
CA PRO A 177 -2.05 15.18 12.16
C PRO A 177 -0.95 14.68 13.10
N VAL A 178 -1.33 13.91 14.11
CA VAL A 178 -0.37 13.27 15.02
C VAL A 178 0.04 11.95 14.38
N MET A 179 1.35 11.65 14.35
CA MET A 179 1.84 10.35 13.89
C MET A 179 1.14 9.24 14.63
N ASN A 180 0.54 8.34 13.86
CA ASN A 180 -0.22 7.23 14.40
C ASN A 180 -1.24 7.72 15.44
N ILE A 181 -1.97 8.82 15.18
CA ILE A 181 -2.99 9.39 16.10
C ILE A 181 -4.00 8.33 16.53
N GLU A 182 -4.34 7.47 15.58
CA GLU A 182 -5.06 6.23 15.76
C GLU A 182 -4.61 5.55 17.09
N ASN A 183 -3.28 5.45 17.36
CA ASN A 183 -2.67 4.71 18.49
C ASN A 183 -3.08 5.28 19.85
N LYS A 184 -3.46 6.56 19.90
CA LYS A 184 -3.81 7.26 21.14
C LYS A 184 -5.30 7.18 21.45
N LEU A 185 -6.14 6.85 20.47
CA LEU A 185 -7.59 6.75 20.60
C LEU A 185 -8.03 5.36 21.07
N TYR A 186 -7.13 4.37 21.05
CA TYR A 186 -7.36 3.03 21.57
C TYR A 186 -6.83 2.83 23.01
N ASP A 187 -7.52 1.94 23.74
CA ASP A 187 -7.50 1.75 25.19
C ASP A 187 -6.10 1.69 25.85
N LYS A 188 -5.91 2.48 26.93
CA LYS A 188 -4.66 2.58 27.73
C LYS A 188 -4.41 1.36 28.64
N ALA A 189 -5.26 0.34 28.60
CA ALA A 189 -5.25 -0.78 29.55
C ALA A 189 -4.46 -2.03 29.09
N ALA A 190 -3.86 -2.07 27.89
CA ALA A 190 -3.18 -3.26 27.36
C ALA A 190 -1.70 -3.01 26.97
N PRO A 191 -0.72 -3.34 27.85
CA PRO A 191 0.70 -3.00 27.66
C PRO A 191 1.48 -3.87 26.64
N THR A 192 0.82 -4.74 25.85
CA THR A 192 1.48 -5.65 24.90
C THR A 192 1.13 -5.42 23.42
N ARG A 193 0.50 -4.29 23.08
CA ARG A 193 0.10 -3.97 21.71
C ARG A 193 0.98 -2.86 21.15
N LEU A 194 2.02 -3.24 20.41
CA LEU A 194 2.89 -2.32 19.66
C LEU A 194 2.08 -1.52 18.62
N PRO A 195 2.55 -0.32 18.23
CA PRO A 195 2.06 0.40 17.06
C PRO A 195 1.99 -0.55 15.86
N GLY A 196 0.93 -0.52 15.04
CA GLY A 196 0.84 -1.46 13.90
C GLY A 196 -0.18 -2.61 14.03
N ASN A 197 -1.20 -2.48 14.87
CA ASN A 197 -2.15 -3.56 15.15
C ASN A 197 -3.62 -3.22 14.78
N GLN A 198 -4.53 -4.19 14.97
CA GLN A 198 -5.87 -4.35 14.39
C GLN A 198 -6.86 -3.21 14.69
N TYR A 199 -6.41 -2.25 15.48
CA TYR A 199 -7.20 -1.19 16.04
C TYR A 199 -6.87 0.20 15.45
N ASN A 200 -6.02 0.28 14.40
CA ASN A 200 -5.16 1.46 14.32
C ASN A 200 -4.55 1.98 13.00
N HIS A 201 -5.16 1.87 11.81
CA HIS A 201 -4.44 2.31 10.58
C HIS A 201 -5.27 2.95 9.49
N ASP A 202 -4.83 4.09 8.99
CA ASP A 202 -5.49 4.92 7.97
C ASP A 202 -6.08 4.17 6.75
N THR A 203 -5.45 3.11 6.25
CA THR A 203 -5.78 2.52 4.92
C THR A 203 -5.50 1.02 4.86
N ILE A 204 -6.34 0.24 4.14
CA ILE A 204 -5.96 -1.08 3.63
C ILE A 204 -5.53 -0.99 2.17
N GLY A 205 -4.31 -1.44 1.89
CA GLY A 205 -3.80 -1.74 0.57
C GLY A 205 -3.62 -3.25 0.42
N MET A 206 -4.02 -3.81 -0.71
CA MET A 206 -3.91 -5.26 -0.99
C MET A 206 -3.40 -5.49 -2.41
N LEU A 207 -2.48 -6.44 -2.55
CA LEU A 207 -1.92 -6.90 -3.82
C LEU A 207 -2.02 -8.42 -3.89
N ALA A 208 -2.42 -8.95 -5.03
CA ALA A 208 -2.47 -10.40 -5.26
C ALA A 208 -1.81 -10.77 -6.59
N LEU A 209 -1.14 -11.92 -6.59
CA LEU A 209 -0.67 -12.63 -7.78
C LEU A 209 -1.43 -13.96 -7.84
N ASP A 210 -2.27 -14.15 -8.84
CA ASP A 210 -3.08 -15.37 -8.95
C ASP A 210 -2.32 -16.56 -9.56
N ALA A 211 -3.00 -17.72 -9.65
CA ALA A 211 -2.41 -18.94 -10.19
C ALA A 211 -1.97 -18.81 -11.67
N LYS A 212 -2.67 -17.97 -12.45
CA LYS A 212 -2.29 -17.64 -13.84
C LYS A 212 -1.07 -16.71 -13.88
N GLY A 213 -0.70 -16.14 -12.73
CA GLY A 213 0.39 -15.20 -12.59
C GLY A 213 -0.04 -13.78 -12.91
N ASN A 214 -1.32 -13.46 -12.86
CA ASN A 214 -1.82 -12.09 -13.06
C ASN A 214 -1.81 -11.31 -11.74
N LEU A 215 -1.39 -10.05 -11.82
CA LEU A 215 -1.36 -9.12 -10.70
C LEU A 215 -2.59 -8.24 -10.69
N SER A 216 -3.13 -7.98 -9.52
CA SER A 216 -4.13 -6.93 -9.30
C SER A 216 -3.97 -6.34 -7.91
N GLY A 217 -4.57 -5.17 -7.70
CA GLY A 217 -4.52 -4.51 -6.41
C GLY A 217 -5.75 -3.68 -6.11
N ALA A 218 -5.96 -3.43 -4.82
CA ALA A 218 -7.03 -2.63 -4.27
C ALA A 218 -6.49 -1.76 -3.13
N CYS A 219 -7.00 -0.54 -3.01
CA CYS A 219 -6.69 0.36 -1.91
C CYS A 219 -7.96 1.09 -1.48
N THR A 220 -8.29 1.09 -0.18
CA THR A 220 -9.52 1.69 0.36
C THR A 220 -9.34 2.22 1.79
N THR A 221 -10.01 3.33 2.10
CA THR A 221 -9.83 4.11 3.35
C THR A 221 -11.04 5.00 3.65
N SER A 222 -11.22 5.40 4.91
CA SER A 222 -12.04 6.58 5.30
C SER A 222 -11.24 7.90 5.30
N GLY A 223 -9.95 7.85 5.00
CA GLY A 223 -9.01 8.96 5.04
C GLY A 223 -8.59 9.35 6.46
N MET A 224 -7.82 10.43 6.58
CA MET A 224 -7.41 10.94 7.89
C MET A 224 -8.62 11.37 8.72
N ALA A 225 -8.66 10.94 9.98
CA ALA A 225 -9.67 11.37 10.94
C ALA A 225 -9.78 12.90 11.01
N TYR A 226 -11.02 13.41 10.99
CA TYR A 226 -11.35 14.83 11.13
C TYR A 226 -10.72 15.72 10.05
N LYS A 227 -10.40 15.14 8.89
CA LYS A 227 -9.93 15.87 7.70
C LYS A 227 -10.85 17.05 7.36
N LEU A 228 -10.32 18.02 6.62
CA LEU A 228 -11.16 19.04 6.00
C LEU A 228 -12.16 18.35 5.05
N HIS A 229 -13.41 18.82 5.03
CA HIS A 229 -14.39 18.33 4.09
C HIS A 229 -13.87 18.46 2.64
N GLY A 230 -13.98 17.38 1.87
CA GLY A 230 -13.44 17.29 0.52
C GLY A 230 -11.93 16.97 0.43
N ARG A 231 -11.21 16.78 1.54
CA ARG A 231 -9.82 16.30 1.49
C ARG A 231 -9.76 14.87 0.96
N VAL A 232 -8.90 14.65 -0.04
CA VAL A 232 -8.63 13.35 -0.65
C VAL A 232 -7.19 12.93 -0.34
N GLY A 233 -7.02 11.67 0.07
CA GLY A 233 -5.71 11.06 0.34
C GLY A 233 -5.08 10.40 -0.89
N ASP A 234 -4.06 9.58 -0.68
CA ASP A 234 -3.37 8.81 -1.72
C ASP A 234 -4.17 7.60 -2.20
N SER A 235 -4.98 7.01 -1.31
CA SER A 235 -5.68 5.74 -1.54
C SER A 235 -6.54 5.65 -2.81
N PRO A 236 -7.22 6.71 -3.31
CA PRO A 236 -7.98 6.62 -4.56
C PRO A 236 -7.16 7.04 -5.79
N ILE A 237 -5.89 7.41 -5.64
CA ILE A 237 -5.07 7.96 -6.73
C ILE A 237 -4.12 6.88 -7.25
N ILE A 238 -4.40 6.40 -8.47
CA ILE A 238 -3.53 5.47 -9.19
C ILE A 238 -2.14 6.09 -9.36
N GLY A 239 -1.11 5.34 -8.96
CA GLY A 239 0.28 5.77 -8.90
C GLY A 239 0.70 6.36 -7.55
N ALA A 240 -0.23 6.81 -6.71
CA ALA A 240 0.04 7.20 -5.34
C ALA A 240 -0.25 6.03 -4.38
N GLY A 241 -1.54 5.79 -4.10
CA GLY A 241 -2.02 4.76 -3.15
C GLY A 241 -1.84 3.32 -3.63
N LEU A 242 -1.91 3.13 -4.94
CA LEU A 242 -1.84 1.83 -5.61
C LEU A 242 -1.30 1.98 -7.02
N TYR A 243 -0.47 1.05 -7.46
CA TYR A 243 -0.12 0.89 -8.86
C TYR A 243 0.17 -0.57 -9.18
N VAL A 244 -0.27 -1.05 -10.34
CA VAL A 244 -0.05 -2.42 -10.82
C VAL A 244 0.44 -2.37 -12.26
N ASP A 245 1.52 -3.10 -12.52
CA ASP A 245 1.98 -3.41 -13.86
C ASP A 245 2.26 -4.92 -13.93
N ASN A 246 1.52 -5.63 -14.78
CA ASN A 246 1.55 -7.08 -14.81
C ASN A 246 2.84 -7.67 -15.42
N GLU A 247 3.70 -6.86 -16.04
CA GLU A 247 5.03 -7.29 -16.49
C GLU A 247 6.07 -7.18 -15.36
N ILE A 248 5.82 -6.33 -14.38
CA ILE A 248 6.79 -5.97 -13.34
C ILE A 248 6.35 -6.43 -11.95
N GLY A 249 5.24 -5.88 -11.46
CA GLY A 249 4.83 -5.94 -10.07
C GLY A 249 3.73 -4.94 -9.74
N GLY A 250 3.24 -5.00 -8.50
CA GLY A 250 2.36 -4.01 -7.92
C GLY A 250 2.94 -3.44 -6.62
N ALA A 251 2.50 -2.23 -6.29
CA ALA A 251 2.81 -1.58 -5.02
C ALA A 251 1.57 -0.87 -4.46
N THR A 252 1.47 -0.82 -3.14
CA THR A 252 0.47 -0.04 -2.42
C THR A 252 1.10 0.68 -1.23
N SER A 253 0.46 1.75 -0.77
CA SER A 253 0.94 2.58 0.34
C SER A 253 -0.06 2.73 1.48
N THR A 254 0.44 3.23 2.61
CA THR A 254 -0.33 3.62 3.78
C THR A 254 0.37 4.77 4.52
N GLY A 255 -0.39 5.51 5.34
CA GLY A 255 0.11 6.58 6.19
C GLY A 255 -0.29 7.97 5.68
N VAL A 256 0.60 8.96 5.82
CA VAL A 256 0.30 10.36 5.46
C VAL A 256 0.21 10.51 3.93
N GLY A 257 -1.01 10.42 3.41
CA GLY A 257 -1.29 10.41 1.97
C GLY A 257 -0.75 11.61 1.20
N GLU A 258 -0.66 12.80 1.80
CA GLU A 258 -0.08 13.99 1.17
C GLU A 258 1.37 13.77 0.72
N GLU A 259 2.15 13.00 1.48
CA GLU A 259 3.55 12.72 1.14
C GLU A 259 3.68 11.57 0.14
N VAL A 260 2.72 10.64 0.11
CA VAL A 260 2.63 9.63 -0.94
C VAL A 260 2.27 10.28 -2.28
N ILE A 261 1.25 11.14 -2.32
CA ILE A 261 0.84 11.87 -3.54
C ILE A 261 1.99 12.70 -4.09
N ARG A 262 2.64 13.50 -3.23
CA ARG A 262 3.74 14.40 -3.63
C ARG A 262 4.94 13.66 -4.23
N ASN A 263 5.06 12.37 -3.96
CA ASN A 263 6.15 11.53 -4.45
C ASN A 263 5.73 10.48 -5.47
N VAL A 264 4.43 10.40 -5.81
CA VAL A 264 3.86 9.39 -6.72
C VAL A 264 4.31 7.98 -6.28
N GLY A 265 4.11 7.70 -4.99
CA GLY A 265 4.84 6.67 -4.25
C GLY A 265 4.74 5.26 -4.84
N SER A 266 3.54 4.72 -5.02
CA SER A 266 3.39 3.35 -5.53
C SER A 266 3.90 3.19 -6.97
N PHE A 267 3.69 4.18 -7.83
CA PHE A 267 4.28 4.18 -9.18
C PHE A 267 5.81 4.15 -9.12
N LEU A 268 6.42 4.98 -8.27
CA LEU A 268 7.87 5.00 -8.08
C LEU A 268 8.41 3.65 -7.64
N VAL A 269 7.72 2.97 -6.70
CA VAL A 269 8.12 1.63 -6.24
C VAL A 269 8.09 0.63 -7.40
N VAL A 270 7.01 0.61 -8.20
CA VAL A 270 6.93 -0.28 -9.37
C VAL A 270 8.00 0.06 -10.42
N GLU A 271 8.29 1.33 -10.65
CA GLU A 271 9.33 1.74 -11.59
C GLU A 271 10.75 1.40 -11.10
N LEU A 272 11.00 1.45 -9.80
CA LEU A 272 12.24 0.93 -9.21
C LEU A 272 12.35 -0.59 -9.40
N MET A 273 11.25 -1.33 -9.22
CA MET A 273 11.24 -2.76 -9.54
C MET A 273 11.50 -3.02 -11.03
N ARG A 274 10.99 -2.18 -11.94
CA ARG A 274 11.30 -2.26 -13.38
C ARG A 274 12.79 -2.10 -13.65
N GLN A 275 13.46 -1.26 -12.87
CA GLN A 275 14.91 -1.07 -12.93
C GLN A 275 15.72 -2.21 -12.29
N GLY A 276 15.06 -3.27 -11.81
CA GLY A 276 15.70 -4.47 -11.28
C GLY A 276 15.85 -4.49 -9.75
N TYR A 277 15.26 -3.53 -9.04
CA TYR A 277 15.27 -3.56 -7.58
C TYR A 277 14.35 -4.69 -7.06
N PRO A 278 14.79 -5.47 -6.05
CA PRO A 278 13.88 -6.34 -5.30
C PRO A 278 12.78 -5.50 -4.63
N PRO A 279 11.58 -6.06 -4.39
CA PRO A 279 10.44 -5.33 -3.83
C PRO A 279 10.76 -4.54 -2.55
N GLU A 280 11.48 -5.13 -1.59
CA GLU A 280 11.84 -4.45 -0.34
C GLU A 280 12.78 -3.26 -0.57
N GLU A 281 13.79 -3.39 -1.42
CA GLU A 281 14.73 -2.31 -1.72
C GLU A 281 14.07 -1.21 -2.56
N ALA A 282 13.10 -1.55 -3.43
CA ALA A 282 12.28 -0.58 -4.13
C ALA A 282 11.42 0.25 -3.17
N CYS A 283 10.73 -0.40 -2.22
CA CYS A 283 9.99 0.27 -1.14
C CYS A 283 10.91 1.19 -0.32
N LYS A 284 12.10 0.70 0.06
CA LYS A 284 13.08 1.45 0.83
C LYS A 284 13.58 2.68 0.08
N GLU A 285 13.93 2.58 -1.20
CA GLU A 285 14.40 3.75 -1.96
C GLU A 285 13.29 4.81 -2.11
N ALA A 286 12.03 4.39 -2.29
CA ALA A 286 10.89 5.30 -2.29
C ALA A 286 10.73 6.03 -0.93
N VAL A 287 10.84 5.32 0.19
CA VAL A 287 10.86 5.92 1.54
C VAL A 287 12.04 6.89 1.70
N MET A 288 13.24 6.46 1.31
CA MET A 288 14.45 7.30 1.43
C MET A 288 14.34 8.57 0.59
N ARG A 289 13.65 8.54 -0.57
CA ARG A 289 13.37 9.75 -1.36
C ARG A 289 12.50 10.75 -0.59
N ILE A 290 11.47 10.29 0.13
CA ILE A 290 10.65 11.14 1.00
C ILE A 290 11.52 11.77 2.09
N ILE A 291 12.32 10.95 2.78
CA ILE A 291 13.23 11.39 3.86
C ILE A 291 14.23 12.44 3.36
N ARG A 292 14.90 12.18 2.23
CA ARG A 292 15.89 13.12 1.66
C ARG A 292 15.27 14.47 1.28
N LYS A 293 14.05 14.48 0.76
CA LYS A 293 13.36 15.72 0.37
C LYS A 293 12.91 16.56 1.59
N LYS A 294 12.49 15.90 2.67
CA LYS A 294 11.92 16.56 3.86
C LYS A 294 12.35 15.86 5.16
N PRO A 295 13.62 15.93 5.57
CA PRO A 295 14.14 15.16 6.70
C PRO A 295 13.43 15.48 8.03
N GLU A 296 13.18 16.76 8.31
CA GLU A 296 12.51 17.16 9.55
C GLU A 296 11.02 16.82 9.57
N THR A 297 10.35 16.82 8.42
CA THR A 297 8.97 16.33 8.31
C THR A 297 8.92 14.82 8.44
N ALA A 298 9.86 14.09 7.82
CA ALA A 298 9.91 12.63 7.84
C ALA A 298 10.00 12.06 9.26
N LYS A 299 10.73 12.72 10.16
CA LYS A 299 10.78 12.38 11.60
C LYS A 299 9.42 12.49 12.31
N LYS A 300 8.45 13.17 11.71
CA LYS A 300 7.14 13.52 12.28
C LYS A 300 5.96 12.95 11.48
N ILE A 301 6.20 12.07 10.53
CA ILE A 301 5.15 11.41 9.74
C ILE A 301 5.45 9.91 9.62
N GLN A 302 4.43 9.17 9.20
CA GLN A 302 4.56 7.77 8.78
C GLN A 302 4.17 7.63 7.31
N VAL A 303 4.96 6.88 6.56
CA VAL A 303 4.62 6.37 5.22
C VAL A 303 5.20 4.96 5.13
N GLY A 304 4.39 4.00 4.69
CA GLY A 304 4.82 2.65 4.39
C GLY A 304 4.47 2.27 2.95
N PHE A 305 5.35 1.51 2.31
CA PHE A 305 5.08 0.87 1.02
C PHE A 305 5.16 -0.64 1.17
N LEU A 306 4.28 -1.34 0.46
CA LEU A 306 4.26 -2.78 0.30
C LEU A 306 4.24 -3.11 -1.19
N ALA A 307 5.09 -4.04 -1.62
CA ALA A 307 5.24 -4.41 -3.01
C ALA A 307 5.28 -5.93 -3.23
N LEU A 308 4.82 -6.35 -4.41
CA LEU A 308 4.80 -7.72 -4.90
C LEU A 308 5.24 -7.71 -6.37
N ASN A 309 6.23 -8.51 -6.75
CA ASN A 309 6.66 -8.60 -8.15
C ASN A 309 6.09 -9.82 -8.87
N LYS A 310 6.34 -9.90 -10.19
CA LYS A 310 5.85 -10.98 -11.06
C LYS A 310 6.35 -12.38 -10.69
N LYS A 311 7.44 -12.48 -9.91
CA LYS A 311 8.00 -13.73 -9.40
C LYS A 311 7.41 -14.14 -8.05
N GLY A 312 6.44 -13.38 -7.54
CA GLY A 312 5.86 -13.57 -6.21
C GLY A 312 6.77 -13.13 -5.06
N GLU A 313 7.92 -12.50 -5.36
CA GLU A 313 8.74 -11.90 -4.31
C GLU A 313 7.99 -10.67 -3.78
N TYR A 314 8.05 -10.46 -2.48
CA TYR A 314 7.38 -9.34 -1.82
C TYR A 314 8.32 -8.65 -0.83
N GLY A 315 7.98 -7.43 -0.46
CA GLY A 315 8.78 -6.66 0.47
C GLY A 315 8.13 -5.34 0.83
N ALA A 316 8.53 -4.81 1.97
CA ALA A 316 7.92 -3.63 2.54
C ALA A 316 8.94 -2.79 3.31
N TYR A 317 8.77 -1.48 3.28
CA TYR A 317 9.62 -0.55 4.02
C TYR A 317 8.82 0.68 4.44
N ALA A 318 9.10 1.20 5.63
CA ALA A 318 8.40 2.36 6.19
C ALA A 318 9.36 3.43 6.72
N ILE A 319 8.84 4.64 6.95
CA ILE A 319 9.60 5.72 7.60
C ILE A 319 9.85 5.37 9.07
N GLN A 320 8.80 5.04 9.81
CA GLN A 320 8.85 4.76 11.25
C GLN A 320 8.62 3.28 11.56
N GLN A 321 9.19 2.79 12.66
CA GLN A 321 8.88 1.49 13.25
C GLN A 321 7.37 1.30 13.50
N GLY A 322 6.94 0.04 13.49
CA GLY A 322 5.55 -0.35 13.77
C GLY A 322 4.72 -0.66 12.52
N PHE A 323 5.22 -0.39 11.31
CA PHE A 323 4.56 -0.91 10.11
C PHE A 323 4.64 -2.45 10.07
N SER A 324 3.51 -3.10 9.79
CA SER A 324 3.41 -4.54 9.61
C SER A 324 2.57 -4.82 8.36
N TYR A 325 2.72 -6.02 7.79
CA TYR A 325 1.93 -6.46 6.65
C TYR A 325 1.63 -7.95 6.73
N ALA A 326 0.43 -8.33 6.29
CA ALA A 326 -0.01 -9.71 6.26
C ALA A 326 0.32 -10.36 4.91
N VAL A 327 0.67 -11.64 4.95
CA VAL A 327 0.99 -12.47 3.78
C VAL A 327 0.18 -13.76 3.85
N CYS A 328 -0.44 -14.15 2.75
CA CYS A 328 -1.11 -15.43 2.61
C CYS A 328 -0.66 -16.15 1.34
N THR A 329 -0.19 -17.37 1.51
CA THR A 329 0.17 -18.34 0.48
C THR A 329 -0.50 -19.68 0.79
N GLU A 330 -0.27 -20.69 -0.05
CA GLU A 330 -0.78 -22.04 0.20
C GLU A 330 -0.26 -22.66 1.49
N GLN A 331 0.97 -22.33 1.88
CA GLN A 331 1.64 -22.90 3.06
C GLN A 331 1.37 -22.12 4.35
N LYS A 332 1.00 -20.83 4.25
CA LYS A 332 0.80 -19.94 5.40
C LYS A 332 -0.35 -18.99 5.14
N ASN A 333 -1.38 -19.00 5.98
CA ASN A 333 -2.61 -18.22 5.75
C ASN A 333 -2.84 -17.09 6.78
N ASP A 334 -1.94 -16.91 7.74
CA ASP A 334 -2.05 -15.96 8.83
C ASP A 334 -0.71 -15.26 9.16
N LEU A 335 0.24 -15.27 8.23
CA LEU A 335 1.57 -14.72 8.46
C LEU A 335 1.50 -13.19 8.56
N LEU A 336 1.90 -12.64 9.70
CA LEU A 336 2.16 -11.22 9.90
C LEU A 336 3.67 -10.95 9.93
N VAL A 337 4.13 -10.05 9.09
CA VAL A 337 5.55 -9.69 8.99
C VAL A 337 5.76 -8.26 9.49
N PRO A 338 6.69 -8.03 10.45
CA PRO A 338 7.09 -6.66 10.78
C PRO A 338 7.87 -6.06 9.60
N GLY A 339 7.39 -4.92 9.11
CA GLY A 339 8.05 -4.16 8.05
C GLY A 339 9.34 -3.52 8.57
N LYS A 340 10.37 -3.49 7.73
CA LYS A 340 11.58 -2.74 8.05
C LYS A 340 11.28 -1.24 8.00
N SER A 341 12.00 -0.46 8.79
CA SER A 341 11.87 1.01 8.80
C SER A 341 13.22 1.72 8.85
N HIS A 342 13.18 3.03 8.67
CA HIS A 342 14.37 3.89 8.79
C HIS A 342 14.58 4.40 10.22
N TYR A 343 13.54 4.97 10.82
CA TYR A 343 13.48 5.36 12.23
C TYR A 343 12.81 4.27 13.05
#